data_AF-A0A2N5UZY9-F1
#
_entry.id   AF-A0A2N5UZY9-F1
#
_cell.length_a   1.000
_cell.length_b   1.000
_cell.length_c   1.000
_cell.angle_alpha   90.00
_cell.angle_beta   90.00
_cell.angle_gamma   90.00
#
_symmetry.space_group_name_H-M   'P 1'
#
loop_
_entity.id
_entity.type
_entity.pdbx_description
1 polymer ?
#
loop_
_entity_poly.entity_id
_entity_poly.type
_entity_poly.pdbx_seq_one_letter_code
_entity_poly.pdbx_strand_id
1 'polypeptide(L)'
;MLLPILPLFPAPHFPTILQFLLLLGQTNNGCFGDPLSNTLLPHSHSGLQNHAQHSHHHHQHLHPRDETAQPNSPHLLQSSAKFYDPSGDHQLNIGNGSDYQLVFQSIGKTFFDEWDFFSDPDPTHGMVEYVGSESGWSNGLVILQPSSVDANFTSAIMKVDNYTYLDDNQPRRSIRLSSKKSFKYGLVVLDVIKIPFGCSAWPAFWTVGDNWPQGGEIDIIEGVNMGNTNQMTLHSVPGCKVKDQMSQSATGKVLHTDCDATGTGNVGCGIADPSTASLGKSFNENGGGVFVMEWKASGISVWRFARSEIPDQLFMGANPQPSSWTTPPVAHWDQEDCNSLSDGFSQHKIIFDITLCGDWAGAPDVFNANGICSGSCSSVIKDPSVFKDAYWEVASVKLYQ
;
A
#
# COMPACT_ATOMS: atom_id res chain seq x y z
N MET A 1 -33.87 4.98 63.04
CA MET A 1 -34.40 3.67 62.58
C MET A 1 -33.35 3.09 61.64
N LEU A 2 -32.34 2.40 62.17
CA LEU A 2 -32.20 0.93 62.27
C LEU A 2 -31.94 0.24 60.91
N LEU A 3 -30.64 0.00 60.66
CA LEU A 3 -30.05 -1.17 59.98
C LEU A 3 -30.68 -2.50 60.49
N PRO A 4 -30.58 -3.68 59.81
CA PRO A 4 -29.27 -4.28 59.49
C PRO A 4 -29.12 -5.44 58.41
N ILE A 5 -27.86 -5.82 58.15
CA ILE A 5 -27.25 -7.18 57.93
C ILE A 5 -27.22 -7.88 56.53
N LEU A 6 -25.99 -8.33 56.18
CA LEU A 6 -25.49 -9.25 55.12
C LEU A 6 -25.60 -10.75 55.52
N PRO A 7 -25.52 -11.73 54.58
CA PRO A 7 -24.31 -12.60 54.43
C PRO A 7 -24.00 -13.04 52.95
N LEU A 8 -22.75 -13.07 52.47
CA LEU A 8 -21.74 -14.17 52.37
C LEU A 8 -22.08 -15.43 51.51
N PHE A 9 -21.45 -15.53 50.31
CA PHE A 9 -20.90 -16.68 49.51
C PHE A 9 -21.71 -18.01 49.29
N PRO A 10 -21.43 -18.89 48.28
CA PRO A 10 -20.14 -19.16 47.59
C PRO A 10 -20.17 -19.41 46.05
N ALA A 11 -18.97 -19.51 45.48
CA ALA A 11 -18.67 -20.00 44.13
C ALA A 11 -18.81 -21.53 43.99
N PRO A 12 -18.88 -22.07 42.76
CA PRO A 12 -18.49 -23.46 42.51
C PRO A 12 -17.23 -23.58 41.64
N HIS A 13 -16.35 -24.50 42.07
CA HIS A 13 -15.23 -25.05 41.33
C HIS A 13 -15.68 -26.12 40.31
N PHE A 14 -14.99 -26.16 39.17
CA PHE A 14 -14.56 -27.26 38.26
C PHE A 14 -15.22 -28.67 38.33
N PRO A 15 -15.28 -29.37 37.18
CA PRO A 15 -14.20 -30.31 36.88
C PRO A 15 -13.67 -30.26 35.44
N THR A 16 -12.34 -30.31 35.36
CA THR A 16 -11.54 -30.78 34.23
C THR A 16 -11.58 -32.32 34.13
N ILE A 17 -11.18 -32.82 32.95
CA ILE A 17 -10.84 -34.20 32.54
C ILE A 17 -11.93 -34.92 31.72
N LEU A 18 -11.70 -35.00 30.40
CA LEU A 18 -11.76 -36.29 29.71
C LEU A 18 -10.69 -36.36 28.62
N GLN A 19 -9.75 -37.28 28.83
CA GLN A 19 -8.78 -37.78 27.86
C GLN A 19 -9.48 -38.59 26.77
N PHE A 20 -8.98 -38.53 25.54
CA PHE A 20 -8.95 -39.68 24.64
C PHE A 20 -7.53 -39.85 24.11
N LEU A 21 -6.89 -40.96 24.49
CA LEU A 21 -5.65 -41.47 23.92
C LEU A 21 -5.98 -42.62 22.95
N LEU A 22 -5.15 -42.69 21.91
CA LEU A 22 -4.66 -43.88 21.19
C LEU A 22 -5.59 -44.61 20.21
N LEU A 23 -5.13 -44.61 18.95
CA LEU A 23 -4.84 -45.86 18.24
C LEU A 23 -3.53 -45.74 17.47
N LEU A 24 -2.63 -46.67 17.79
CA LEU A 24 -1.35 -46.97 17.14
C LEU A 24 -1.56 -47.86 15.91
N GLY A 25 -0.57 -47.80 14.99
CA GLY A 25 -0.27 -48.82 13.99
C GLY A 25 -0.27 -48.27 12.56
N GLN A 26 0.74 -48.45 11.70
CA GLN A 26 1.89 -49.35 11.71
C GLN A 26 3.03 -48.75 10.86
N THR A 27 4.25 -49.13 11.22
CA THR A 27 5.50 -49.08 10.47
C THR A 27 5.47 -49.99 9.23
N ASN A 28 6.12 -49.60 8.12
CA ASN A 28 7.29 -50.31 7.58
C ASN A 28 7.82 -49.77 6.23
N ASN A 29 9.16 -49.77 6.16
CA ASN A 29 10.07 -49.87 5.00
C ASN A 29 10.14 -48.66 4.05
N GLY A 30 11.29 -48.11 3.68
CA GLY A 30 12.69 -48.49 3.84
C GLY A 30 13.51 -47.90 2.68
N CYS A 31 14.85 -47.92 2.84
CA CYS A 31 15.94 -47.55 1.91
C CYS A 31 16.48 -46.11 2.05
N PHE A 32 17.52 -45.88 2.87
CA PHE A 32 18.98 -46.11 2.68
C PHE A 32 19.69 -45.08 1.78
N GLY A 33 20.71 -44.40 2.36
CA GLY A 33 21.82 -43.82 1.61
C GLY A 33 22.40 -42.52 2.19
N ASP A 34 23.25 -42.65 3.21
CA ASP A 34 24.07 -41.56 3.80
C ASP A 34 25.36 -41.28 2.96
N PRO A 35 26.18 -40.26 3.30
CA PRO A 35 26.96 -39.42 2.38
C PRO A 35 28.48 -39.74 2.30
N LEU A 36 29.16 -39.15 1.31
CA LEU A 36 30.63 -38.97 1.22
C LEU A 36 30.88 -37.58 0.61
N SER A 37 31.37 -36.57 1.33
CA SER A 37 32.73 -36.29 1.85
C SER A 37 33.80 -35.98 0.78
N ASN A 38 34.34 -34.75 0.90
CA ASN A 38 35.69 -34.24 0.54
C ASN A 38 36.28 -34.59 -0.84
N THR A 39 36.88 -33.67 -1.61
CA THR A 39 38.14 -32.98 -1.27
C THR A 39 38.57 -31.99 -2.39
N LEU A 40 39.29 -30.94 -1.97
CA LEU A 40 40.45 -30.27 -2.62
C LEU A 40 40.27 -29.15 -3.67
N LEU A 41 40.77 -27.98 -3.24
CA LEU A 41 41.18 -26.74 -3.93
C LEU A 41 42.45 -26.94 -4.82
N PRO A 42 43.17 -25.88 -5.27
CA PRO A 42 42.91 -25.06 -6.45
C PRO A 42 44.17 -24.96 -7.35
N HIS A 43 44.10 -24.31 -8.52
CA HIS A 43 45.30 -23.67 -9.08
C HIS A 43 44.98 -22.39 -9.85
N SER A 44 45.60 -21.32 -9.35
CA SER A 44 45.87 -20.03 -9.96
C SER A 44 46.81 -20.16 -11.17
N HIS A 45 46.63 -19.33 -12.21
CA HIS A 45 47.61 -18.29 -12.52
C HIS A 45 47.16 -17.31 -13.62
N SER A 46 47.52 -16.07 -13.32
CA SER A 46 47.58 -14.81 -14.05
C SER A 46 48.39 -14.78 -15.36
N GLY A 47 48.06 -13.82 -16.24
CA GLY A 47 48.97 -13.22 -17.24
C GLY A 47 48.20 -12.36 -18.26
N LEU A 48 48.03 -11.05 -18.02
CA LEU A 48 48.78 -9.92 -18.64
C LEU A 48 48.70 -9.90 -20.19
N GLN A 49 47.86 -9.04 -20.78
CA GLN A 49 48.15 -7.66 -21.25
C GLN A 49 49.21 -7.55 -22.35
N ASN A 50 48.77 -7.13 -23.55
CA ASN A 50 49.22 -5.96 -24.33
C ASN A 50 49.14 -6.21 -25.84
N HIS A 51 48.36 -5.41 -26.58
CA HIS A 51 48.88 -4.29 -27.38
C HIS A 51 47.78 -3.70 -28.28
N ALA A 52 47.71 -2.38 -28.26
CA ALA A 52 46.96 -1.55 -29.19
C ALA A 52 47.60 -1.52 -30.58
N GLN A 53 46.79 -1.36 -31.64
CA GLN A 53 47.10 -0.45 -32.75
C GLN A 53 45.86 -0.10 -33.57
N HIS A 54 45.73 1.21 -33.83
CA HIS A 54 44.74 1.86 -34.69
C HIS A 54 44.94 1.53 -36.17
N SER A 55 43.85 1.43 -36.93
CA SER A 55 43.80 2.00 -38.28
C SER A 55 42.35 2.36 -38.67
N HIS A 56 42.19 3.55 -39.25
CA HIS A 56 40.95 4.08 -39.80
C HIS A 56 40.67 3.46 -41.17
N HIS A 57 39.42 3.08 -41.45
CA HIS A 57 38.86 3.12 -42.79
C HIS A 57 37.35 3.41 -42.78
N HIS A 58 36.97 4.43 -43.54
CA HIS A 58 35.61 4.69 -44.01
C HIS A 58 35.13 3.54 -44.91
N HIS A 59 33.90 3.06 -44.74
CA HIS A 59 32.96 2.82 -45.84
C HIS A 59 31.53 2.59 -45.31
N GLN A 60 30.58 3.11 -46.09
CA GLN A 60 29.13 3.06 -45.92
C GLN A 60 28.53 1.66 -46.12
N HIS A 61 27.38 1.47 -45.46
CA HIS A 61 26.25 0.58 -45.75
C HIS A 61 26.51 -0.91 -46.01
N LEU A 62 25.93 -1.76 -45.15
CA LEU A 62 24.88 -2.74 -45.47
C LEU A 62 24.54 -3.56 -44.22
N HIS A 63 23.24 -3.68 -43.91
CA HIS A 63 22.72 -4.61 -42.89
C HIS A 63 23.10 -6.06 -43.23
N PRO A 64 23.25 -6.91 -42.19
CA PRO A 64 22.39 -8.08 -42.13
C PRO A 64 21.64 -8.17 -40.80
N ARG A 65 20.42 -8.67 -40.90
CA ARG A 65 19.60 -9.18 -39.80
C ARG A 65 20.36 -10.31 -39.09
N ASP A 66 20.36 -10.27 -37.77
CA ASP A 66 20.53 -11.48 -36.97
C ASP A 66 19.37 -11.54 -35.97
N GLU A 67 18.37 -12.33 -36.34
CA GLU A 67 17.27 -12.75 -35.47
C GLU A 67 17.82 -13.82 -34.53
N THR A 68 18.16 -13.42 -33.31
CA THR A 68 18.18 -14.34 -32.17
C THR A 68 17.10 -13.90 -31.19
N ALA A 69 15.96 -14.60 -31.28
CA ALA A 69 14.86 -14.48 -30.34
C ALA A 69 15.34 -14.90 -28.94
N GLN A 70 15.40 -13.92 -28.03
CA GLN A 70 15.42 -14.15 -26.59
C GLN A 70 13.96 -14.21 -26.09
N PRO A 71 13.57 -15.21 -25.28
CA PRO A 71 12.21 -15.30 -24.79
C PRO A 71 12.00 -14.43 -23.53
N ASN A 72 10.91 -13.67 -23.55
CA ASN A 72 10.18 -13.05 -22.42
C ASN A 72 10.78 -11.82 -21.70
N SER A 73 10.12 -10.69 -21.98
CA SER A 73 10.04 -9.43 -21.25
C SER A 73 9.20 -9.57 -19.95
N PRO A 74 9.16 -8.57 -19.06
CA PRO A 74 8.11 -7.57 -19.25
C PRO A 74 8.66 -6.14 -19.25
N HIS A 75 7.97 -5.30 -20.00
CA HIS A 75 8.11 -3.85 -20.06
C HIS A 75 7.84 -3.21 -18.70
N LEU A 76 8.79 -3.32 -17.77
CA LEU A 76 8.74 -2.70 -16.46
C LEU A 76 9.04 -1.20 -16.66
N LEU A 77 8.05 -0.35 -16.37
CA LEU A 77 8.22 1.10 -16.14
C LEU A 77 8.66 1.96 -17.35
N GLN A 78 8.28 1.61 -18.59
CA GLN A 78 8.43 2.52 -19.74
C GLN A 78 7.35 3.62 -19.75
N SER A 79 7.43 4.59 -18.83
CA SER A 79 6.71 5.86 -18.98
C SER A 79 7.68 7.01 -19.23
N SER A 80 8.18 7.09 -20.47
CA SER A 80 8.80 8.32 -20.99
C SER A 80 7.71 9.31 -21.42
N ALA A 81 6.87 9.74 -20.48
CA ALA A 81 5.91 10.82 -20.75
C ALA A 81 6.64 12.16 -20.63
N LYS A 82 6.67 12.91 -21.74
CA LYS A 82 7.08 14.32 -21.76
C LYS A 82 6.27 15.08 -20.72
N PHE A 83 6.93 15.95 -19.95
CA PHE A 83 6.28 16.89 -19.02
C PHE A 83 5.07 17.54 -19.69
N TYR A 84 3.88 17.27 -19.17
CA TYR A 84 2.63 17.87 -19.62
C TYR A 84 2.44 19.20 -18.91
N ASP A 85 2.17 20.26 -19.68
CA ASP A 85 1.88 21.61 -19.20
C ASP A 85 0.36 21.76 -19.07
N PRO A 86 -0.21 21.86 -17.85
CA PRO A 86 -1.64 21.96 -17.65
C PRO A 86 -2.08 23.42 -17.84
N SER A 87 -2.18 23.88 -19.09
CA SER A 87 -2.81 25.17 -19.41
C SER A 87 -4.01 24.97 -20.35
N GLY A 88 -5.17 24.66 -19.78
CA GLY A 88 -6.43 24.62 -20.49
C GLY A 88 -7.62 24.69 -19.52
N ASP A 89 -8.42 25.74 -19.63
CA ASP A 89 -9.70 25.89 -18.93
C ASP A 89 -10.66 24.76 -19.33
N HIS A 90 -10.69 23.68 -18.56
CA HIS A 90 -11.55 22.52 -18.78
C HIS A 90 -12.50 22.31 -17.60
N GLN A 91 -13.39 23.28 -17.35
CA GLN A 91 -14.39 23.20 -16.28
C GLN A 91 -15.73 22.54 -16.67
N LEU A 92 -15.98 22.27 -17.95
CA LEU A 92 -17.35 22.04 -18.41
C LEU A 92 -17.92 20.60 -18.24
N ASN A 93 -17.18 19.60 -17.76
CA ASN A 93 -17.69 18.21 -17.61
C ASN A 93 -17.08 17.38 -16.44
N ILE A 94 -16.45 18.01 -15.44
CA ILE A 94 -15.78 17.30 -14.34
C ILE A 94 -16.81 16.48 -13.54
N GLY A 95 -16.56 15.17 -13.39
CA GLY A 95 -17.40 14.27 -12.58
C GLY A 95 -18.27 13.28 -13.35
N ASN A 96 -18.37 13.39 -14.68
CA ASN A 96 -19.09 12.43 -15.53
C ASN A 96 -18.27 11.17 -15.87
N GLY A 97 -16.94 11.24 -15.75
CA GLY A 97 -16.03 10.12 -16.02
C GLY A 97 -15.97 9.69 -17.49
N SER A 98 -16.16 10.64 -18.41
CA SER A 98 -15.98 10.43 -19.85
C SER A 98 -14.83 11.32 -20.33
N ASP A 99 -13.77 10.71 -20.87
CA ASP A 99 -12.57 11.39 -21.43
C ASP A 99 -11.62 12.02 -20.40
N TYR A 100 -10.88 11.17 -19.66
CA TYR A 100 -9.93 11.58 -18.62
C TYR A 100 -8.64 12.17 -19.18
N GLN A 101 -8.27 13.39 -18.76
CA GLN A 101 -7.03 14.05 -19.15
C GLN A 101 -6.07 14.17 -17.97
N LEU A 102 -4.76 13.99 -18.20
CA LEU A 102 -3.75 14.08 -17.14
C LEU A 102 -3.65 15.51 -16.60
N VAL A 103 -3.90 15.71 -15.31
CA VAL A 103 -3.85 17.04 -14.66
C VAL A 103 -2.83 17.15 -13.52
N PHE A 104 -2.22 16.03 -13.14
CA PHE A 104 -1.16 15.94 -12.14
C PHE A 104 -0.37 14.64 -12.30
N GLN A 105 0.95 14.73 -12.12
CA GLN A 105 1.84 13.58 -12.09
C GLN A 105 2.98 13.79 -11.08
N SER A 106 3.28 12.73 -10.32
CA SER A 106 4.42 12.64 -9.41
C SER A 106 5.20 11.39 -9.78
N ILE A 107 6.39 11.56 -10.36
CA ILE A 107 7.18 10.46 -10.94
C ILE A 107 8.68 10.78 -10.98
N GLY A 108 9.51 9.74 -10.87
CA GLY A 108 10.94 9.86 -11.14
C GLY A 108 11.64 10.81 -10.18
N LYS A 109 12.62 11.56 -10.70
CA LYS A 109 13.46 12.46 -9.89
C LYS A 109 12.72 13.65 -9.29
N THR A 110 11.52 13.96 -9.79
CA THR A 110 10.68 15.08 -9.34
C THR A 110 9.49 14.58 -8.52
N PHE A 111 9.49 13.31 -8.09
CA PHE A 111 8.35 12.73 -7.36
C PHE A 111 7.97 13.59 -6.14
N PHE A 112 8.93 13.99 -5.31
CA PHE A 112 8.66 14.74 -4.08
C PHE A 112 8.31 16.23 -4.30
N ASP A 113 8.42 16.76 -5.52
CA ASP A 113 8.16 18.17 -5.81
C ASP A 113 6.68 18.55 -5.63
N GLU A 114 5.80 17.57 -5.75
CA GLU A 114 4.35 17.73 -5.71
C GLU A 114 3.72 17.53 -4.32
N TRP A 115 4.55 17.40 -3.28
CA TRP A 115 4.11 17.02 -1.94
C TRP A 115 4.58 18.01 -0.86
N ASP A 116 3.71 18.22 0.12
CA ASP A 116 4.03 18.86 1.39
C ASP A 116 4.29 17.78 2.45
N PHE A 117 5.26 18.01 3.34
CA PHE A 117 5.61 17.09 4.42
C PHE A 117 4.87 17.50 5.69
N PHE A 118 3.97 16.64 6.17
CA PHE A 118 3.29 16.82 7.44
C PHE A 118 4.25 16.49 8.60
N SER A 119 4.21 17.30 9.66
CA SER A 119 5.08 17.14 10.83
C SER A 119 4.39 17.45 12.16
N ASP A 120 3.05 17.52 12.15
CA ASP A 120 2.27 17.69 13.36
C ASP A 120 2.06 16.32 14.04
N PRO A 121 1.57 16.28 15.29
CA PRO A 121 1.23 15.03 15.96
C PRO A 121 0.24 14.19 15.14
N ASP A 122 0.40 12.88 15.22
CA ASP A 122 -0.44 11.94 14.48
C ASP A 122 -1.91 12.00 14.94
N PRO A 123 -2.87 12.29 14.04
CA PRO A 123 -4.29 12.32 14.38
C PRO A 123 -4.86 10.98 14.86
N THR A 124 -4.23 9.85 14.51
CA THR A 124 -4.65 8.50 14.95
C THR A 124 -3.86 8.00 16.18
N HIS A 125 -3.21 8.94 16.88
CA HIS A 125 -2.50 8.70 18.15
C HIS A 125 -1.39 7.65 18.07
N GLY A 126 -0.78 7.48 16.90
CA GLY A 126 0.35 6.59 16.70
C GLY A 126 1.58 6.97 17.50
N MET A 127 2.43 5.97 17.77
CA MET A 127 3.76 6.16 18.36
C MET A 127 4.78 6.53 17.27
N VAL A 128 4.48 7.61 16.55
CA VAL A 128 5.21 8.07 15.38
C VAL A 128 5.60 9.54 15.53
N GLU A 129 6.77 9.90 15.02
CA GLU A 129 7.19 11.29 14.82
C GLU A 129 7.23 11.53 13.30
N TYR A 130 6.22 12.23 12.77
CA TYR A 130 6.28 12.66 11.39
C TYR A 130 7.27 13.81 11.24
N VAL A 131 8.24 13.65 10.36
CA VAL A 131 9.30 14.65 10.18
C VAL A 131 9.10 15.48 8.91
N GLY A 132 9.47 16.75 9.00
CA GLY A 132 9.47 17.66 7.84
C GLY A 132 10.52 17.31 6.78
N SER A 133 10.43 17.96 5.62
CA SER A 133 11.21 17.62 4.42
C SER A 133 12.72 17.54 4.65
N GLU A 134 13.34 18.55 5.28
CA GLU A 134 14.79 18.57 5.54
C GLU A 134 15.24 17.34 6.34
N SER A 135 14.53 17.04 7.43
CA SER A 135 14.80 15.88 8.27
C SER A 135 14.54 14.56 7.53
N GLY A 136 13.47 14.50 6.72
CA GLY A 136 13.16 13.34 5.90
C GLY A 136 14.29 12.98 4.94
N TRP A 137 14.88 13.98 4.27
CA TRP A 137 16.03 13.78 3.39
C TRP A 137 17.31 13.45 4.16
N SER A 138 17.66 14.23 5.19
CA SER A 138 18.94 14.07 5.91
C SER A 138 19.01 12.75 6.67
N ASN A 139 17.87 12.21 7.09
CA ASN A 139 17.78 10.94 7.83
C ASN A 139 17.46 9.74 6.92
N GLY A 140 17.41 9.94 5.60
CA GLY A 140 17.17 8.88 4.63
C GLY A 140 15.78 8.23 4.78
N LEU A 141 14.77 8.99 5.20
CA LEU A 141 13.38 8.53 5.28
C LEU A 141 12.63 8.75 3.96
N VAL A 142 13.11 9.66 3.11
CA VAL A 142 12.74 9.73 1.70
C VAL A 142 13.97 9.54 0.81
N ILE A 143 13.83 8.75 -0.26
CA ILE A 143 14.95 8.42 -1.17
C ILE A 143 14.44 8.39 -2.61
N LEU A 144 15.25 8.87 -3.55
CA LEU A 144 15.09 8.65 -4.98
C LEU A 144 16.21 7.74 -5.45
N GLN A 145 15.87 6.58 -6.00
CA GLN A 145 16.85 5.57 -6.42
C GLN A 145 16.36 4.76 -7.63
N PRO A 146 17.26 4.03 -8.32
CA PRO A 146 16.84 3.03 -9.28
C PRO A 146 15.80 2.08 -8.67
N SER A 147 14.73 1.80 -9.42
CA SER A 147 13.65 0.94 -9.00
C SER A 147 14.14 -0.48 -8.74
N SER A 148 13.58 -1.13 -7.71
CA SER A 148 13.92 -2.50 -7.36
C SER A 148 13.46 -3.53 -8.41
N VAL A 149 12.59 -3.12 -9.34
CA VAL A 149 12.12 -3.96 -10.46
C VAL A 149 12.61 -3.47 -11.83
N ASP A 150 13.11 -2.24 -11.96
CA ASP A 150 13.77 -1.75 -13.18
C ASP A 150 14.86 -0.71 -12.85
N ALA A 151 16.11 -1.08 -13.06
CA ALA A 151 17.27 -0.24 -12.75
C ALA A 151 17.36 1.02 -13.64
N ASN A 152 16.64 1.11 -14.76
CA ASN A 152 16.63 2.28 -15.64
C ASN A 152 15.59 3.33 -15.22
N PHE A 153 14.70 2.98 -14.31
CA PHE A 153 13.65 3.85 -13.81
C PHE A 153 13.98 4.32 -12.39
N THR A 154 13.70 5.57 -12.05
CA THR A 154 13.86 6.09 -10.67
C THR A 154 12.55 5.97 -9.91
N SER A 155 12.49 5.17 -8.84
CA SER A 155 11.37 5.11 -7.90
C SER A 155 11.59 6.03 -6.70
N ALA A 156 10.49 6.38 -6.04
CA ALA A 156 10.47 7.11 -4.79
C ALA A 156 10.24 6.16 -3.61
N ILE A 157 11.05 6.32 -2.56
CA ILE A 157 10.94 5.55 -1.32
C ILE A 157 10.50 6.49 -0.20
N MET A 158 9.53 6.05 0.60
CA MET A 158 9.12 6.70 1.85
C MET A 158 9.11 5.64 2.95
N LYS A 159 9.86 5.83 4.03
CA LYS A 159 10.10 4.77 5.01
C LYS A 159 10.07 5.23 6.47
N VAL A 160 9.81 4.27 7.33
CA VAL A 160 10.03 4.39 8.78
C VAL A 160 11.53 4.32 9.08
N ASP A 161 11.99 5.05 10.10
CA ASP A 161 13.33 4.87 10.68
C ASP A 161 13.53 3.40 11.08
N ASN A 162 14.51 2.75 10.48
CA ASN A 162 14.81 1.35 10.71
C ASN A 162 16.25 1.12 11.19
N TYR A 163 16.82 2.09 11.91
CA TYR A 163 18.19 2.02 12.43
C TYR A 163 18.34 2.54 13.87
N THR A 164 17.38 3.33 14.37
CA THR A 164 17.43 3.88 15.73
C THR A 164 16.76 2.93 16.73
N TYR A 165 17.47 2.57 17.81
CA TYR A 165 16.87 1.96 19.00
C TYR A 165 16.22 3.03 19.87
N LEU A 166 15.01 2.77 20.34
CA LEU A 166 14.22 3.71 21.12
C LEU A 166 14.13 3.29 22.59
N ASP A 167 14.11 4.28 23.47
CA ASP A 167 13.72 4.11 24.87
C ASP A 167 12.19 3.99 25.01
N ASP A 168 11.71 3.69 26.22
CA ASP A 168 10.27 3.59 26.49
C ASP A 168 9.54 4.91 26.17
N ASN A 169 8.39 4.80 25.51
CA ASN A 169 7.51 5.91 25.10
C ASN A 169 8.13 6.90 24.10
N GLN A 170 9.27 6.58 23.48
CA GLN A 170 9.80 7.38 22.38
C GLN A 170 9.08 7.04 21.06
N PRO A 171 8.62 8.04 20.29
CA PRO A 171 8.06 7.80 18.97
C PRO A 171 9.14 7.43 17.96
N ARG A 172 8.77 6.67 16.92
CA ARG A 172 9.68 6.36 15.82
C ARG A 172 9.45 7.32 14.66
N ARG A 173 10.51 7.79 14.03
CA ARG A 173 10.40 8.73 12.90
C ARG A 173 9.82 8.07 11.67
N SER A 174 8.93 8.78 10.99
CA SER A 174 8.29 8.37 9.74
C SER A 174 7.94 9.59 8.89
N ILE A 175 7.28 9.37 7.76
CA ILE A 175 6.88 10.39 6.80
C ILE A 175 5.37 10.34 6.61
N ARG A 176 4.76 11.52 6.55
CA ARG A 176 3.42 11.73 6.00
C ARG A 176 3.48 12.83 4.96
N LEU A 177 3.07 12.51 3.74
CA LEU A 177 3.03 13.44 2.61
C LEU A 177 1.59 13.80 2.29
N SER A 178 1.36 15.05 1.91
CA SER A 178 0.09 15.53 1.38
C SER A 178 0.31 16.18 0.02
N SER A 179 -0.48 15.84 -0.99
CA SER A 179 -0.33 16.46 -2.31
C SER A 179 -0.61 17.96 -2.24
N LYS A 180 0.18 18.75 -2.96
CA LYS A 180 -0.07 20.20 -3.10
C LYS A 180 -1.37 20.46 -3.84
N LYS A 181 -1.64 19.66 -4.88
CA LYS A 181 -2.90 19.70 -5.64
C LYS A 181 -4.03 19.09 -4.82
N SER A 182 -5.16 19.79 -4.80
CA SER A 182 -6.45 19.24 -4.35
C SER A 182 -7.33 18.95 -5.58
N PHE A 183 -8.24 17.99 -5.46
CA PHE A 183 -9.13 17.61 -6.55
C PHE A 183 -10.49 17.15 -6.04
N LYS A 184 -11.53 17.27 -6.87
CA LYS A 184 -12.82 16.61 -6.65
C LYS A 184 -13.23 15.98 -7.97
N TYR A 185 -13.63 14.71 -7.89
CA TYR A 185 -13.80 13.83 -9.03
C TYR A 185 -12.53 13.63 -9.87
N GLY A 186 -12.42 12.48 -10.52
CA GLY A 186 -11.26 12.14 -11.33
C GLY A 186 -10.84 10.69 -11.16
N LEU A 187 -9.69 10.37 -11.74
CA LEU A 187 -9.06 9.07 -11.67
C LEU A 187 -7.67 9.22 -11.03
N VAL A 188 -7.48 8.70 -9.82
CA VAL A 188 -6.16 8.59 -9.18
C VAL A 188 -5.56 7.23 -9.50
N VAL A 189 -4.39 7.22 -10.12
CA VAL A 189 -3.65 6.01 -10.48
C VAL A 189 -2.34 5.99 -9.70
N LEU A 190 -2.19 5.00 -8.82
CA LEU A 190 -0.96 4.70 -8.09
C LEU A 190 -0.29 3.47 -8.70
N ASP A 191 0.90 3.64 -9.27
CA ASP A 191 1.80 2.53 -9.59
C ASP A 191 2.78 2.33 -8.44
N VAL A 192 2.60 1.25 -7.69
CA VAL A 192 3.35 0.94 -6.47
C VAL A 192 4.07 -0.40 -6.61
N ILE A 193 5.35 -0.40 -6.27
CA ILE A 193 6.24 -1.56 -6.33
C ILE A 193 6.23 -2.27 -4.97
N LYS A 194 6.25 -1.50 -3.87
CA LYS A 194 6.16 -2.05 -2.51
C LYS A 194 5.25 -1.22 -1.60
N ILE A 195 4.48 -1.92 -0.80
CA ILE A 195 3.64 -1.40 0.28
C ILE A 195 4.31 -1.78 1.60
N PRO A 196 4.41 -0.85 2.57
CA PRO A 196 4.98 -1.15 3.89
C PRO A 196 4.25 -2.29 4.58
N PHE A 197 4.97 -3.07 5.38
CA PHE A 197 4.36 -3.96 6.38
C PHE A 197 5.36 -4.22 7.51
N GLY A 198 4.86 -4.74 8.63
CA GLY A 198 5.67 -5.06 9.79
C GLY A 198 4.85 -4.94 11.06
N CYS A 199 5.19 -5.71 12.09
CA CYS A 199 4.53 -5.55 13.39
C CYS A 199 4.61 -4.10 13.85
N SER A 200 3.47 -3.54 14.28
CA SER A 200 3.26 -2.14 14.65
C SER A 200 3.03 -1.17 13.49
N ALA A 201 3.29 -1.54 12.23
CA ALA A 201 3.12 -0.63 11.10
C ALA A 201 1.65 -0.45 10.72
N TRP A 202 1.28 0.78 10.36
CA TRP A 202 -0.01 1.12 9.77
C TRP A 202 0.23 2.07 8.59
N PRO A 203 0.46 1.50 7.39
CA PRO A 203 0.57 2.29 6.17
C PRO A 203 -0.79 2.64 5.57
N ALA A 204 -0.87 3.83 4.98
CA ALA A 204 -2.03 4.25 4.21
C ALA A 204 -1.63 5.01 2.93
N PHE A 205 -2.35 4.74 1.84
CA PHE A 205 -2.46 5.61 0.67
C PHE A 205 -3.93 5.93 0.46
N TRP A 206 -4.26 7.20 0.65
CA TRP A 206 -5.64 7.63 0.87
C TRP A 206 -5.84 9.06 0.41
N THR A 207 -7.06 9.56 0.51
CA THR A 207 -7.38 10.94 0.18
C THR A 207 -8.31 11.53 1.22
N VAL A 208 -8.13 12.80 1.55
CA VAL A 208 -8.88 13.46 2.63
C VAL A 208 -9.27 14.88 2.27
N GLY A 209 -10.50 15.25 2.61
CA GLY A 209 -11.01 16.60 2.50
C GLY A 209 -10.70 17.46 3.74
N ASP A 210 -10.89 18.77 3.61
CA ASP A 210 -10.73 19.70 4.74
C ASP A 210 -11.82 19.47 5.80
N ASN A 211 -11.52 19.79 7.06
CA ASN A 211 -12.43 19.64 8.19
C ASN A 211 -12.94 18.20 8.33
N TRP A 212 -12.05 17.25 8.58
CA TRP A 212 -12.43 15.85 8.79
C TRP A 212 -13.40 15.69 9.99
N PRO A 213 -14.45 14.84 9.88
CA PRO A 213 -14.85 14.02 8.73
C PRO A 213 -15.84 14.72 7.78
N GLN A 214 -16.13 16.01 7.95
CA GLN A 214 -17.06 16.75 7.09
C GLN A 214 -16.60 16.87 5.63
N GLY A 215 -15.29 16.85 5.40
CA GLY A 215 -14.71 16.83 4.05
C GLY A 215 -14.67 15.46 3.38
N GLY A 216 -14.92 14.38 4.13
CA GLY A 216 -14.80 13.00 3.66
C GLY A 216 -13.37 12.45 3.65
N GLU A 217 -13.27 11.12 3.61
CA GLU A 217 -12.03 10.34 3.49
C GLU A 217 -12.25 9.14 2.58
N ILE A 218 -11.24 8.83 1.76
CA ILE A 218 -11.24 7.65 0.87
C ILE A 218 -9.91 6.91 1.04
N ASP A 219 -9.94 5.76 1.70
CA ASP A 219 -8.80 4.88 1.86
C ASP A 219 -8.71 3.92 0.68
N ILE A 220 -7.64 4.05 -0.10
CA ILE A 220 -7.42 3.28 -1.34
C ILE A 220 -6.55 2.06 -1.01
N ILE A 221 -5.53 2.27 -0.18
CA ILE A 221 -4.71 1.21 0.39
C ILE A 221 -4.59 1.46 1.88
N GLU A 222 -5.02 0.49 2.68
CA GLU A 222 -4.87 0.56 4.14
C GLU A 222 -4.77 -0.84 4.74
N GLY A 223 -3.96 -0.95 5.79
CA GLY A 223 -3.92 -2.12 6.64
C GLY A 223 -2.91 -1.95 7.76
N VAL A 224 -2.81 -2.98 8.60
CA VAL A 224 -2.03 -2.91 9.84
C VAL A 224 -1.20 -4.16 10.07
N ASN A 225 -0.10 -3.98 10.80
CA ASN A 225 0.79 -5.02 11.27
C ASN A 225 1.33 -5.90 10.11
N MET A 226 1.16 -7.21 10.23
CA MET A 226 1.56 -8.21 9.23
C MET A 226 0.41 -8.58 8.27
N GLY A 227 -0.60 -7.70 8.15
CA GLY A 227 -1.73 -7.90 7.26
C GLY A 227 -1.30 -8.06 5.79
N ASN A 228 -2.02 -8.91 5.06
CA ASN A 228 -1.77 -9.21 3.64
C ASN A 228 -2.99 -8.95 2.73
N THR A 229 -4.11 -8.54 3.34
CA THR A 229 -5.32 -8.15 2.63
C THR A 229 -5.50 -6.65 2.78
N ASN A 230 -5.68 -5.96 1.67
CA ASN A 230 -5.99 -4.54 1.63
C ASN A 230 -7.42 -4.29 2.10
N GLN A 231 -7.62 -3.23 2.89
CA GLN A 231 -8.92 -2.68 3.23
C GLN A 231 -9.08 -1.33 2.54
N MET A 232 -10.17 -1.15 1.79
CA MET A 232 -10.55 0.13 1.22
C MET A 232 -11.77 0.64 1.97
N THR A 233 -11.77 1.89 2.43
CA THR A 233 -12.77 2.40 3.36
C THR A 233 -13.22 3.81 2.95
N LEU A 234 -14.48 4.16 3.22
CA LEU A 234 -14.92 5.54 3.23
C LEU A 234 -15.26 5.96 4.65
N HIS A 235 -14.84 7.17 5.00
CA HIS A 235 -15.26 7.88 6.22
C HIS A 235 -15.99 9.17 5.82
N SER A 236 -17.12 9.42 6.47
CA SER A 236 -18.02 10.51 6.15
C SER A 236 -18.82 10.97 7.37
N VAL A 237 -19.63 12.00 7.20
CA VAL A 237 -20.70 12.37 8.15
C VAL A 237 -21.88 11.39 8.05
N PRO A 238 -22.82 11.40 9.03
CA PRO A 238 -23.99 10.52 8.98
C PRO A 238 -24.80 10.65 7.69
N GLY A 239 -25.28 9.52 7.14
CA GLY A 239 -26.17 9.49 5.96
C GLY A 239 -25.67 8.64 4.79
N CYS A 240 -24.48 8.06 4.93
CA CYS A 240 -23.85 7.21 3.92
C CYS A 240 -23.81 5.75 4.37
N LYS A 241 -24.49 4.85 3.65
CA LYS A 241 -24.45 3.41 3.92
C LYS A 241 -24.27 2.62 2.65
N VAL A 242 -23.60 1.48 2.74
CA VAL A 242 -23.54 0.48 1.67
C VAL A 242 -24.38 -0.74 2.02
N LYS A 243 -24.71 -1.53 1.00
CA LYS A 243 -25.37 -2.83 1.17
C LYS A 243 -24.43 -3.83 1.86
N ASP A 244 -25.00 -4.84 2.52
CA ASP A 244 -24.22 -5.92 3.19
C ASP A 244 -23.39 -6.78 2.22
N GLN A 245 -23.69 -6.71 0.93
CA GLN A 245 -22.95 -7.36 -0.13
C GLN A 245 -22.70 -6.37 -1.25
N MET A 246 -21.49 -6.41 -1.81
CA MET A 246 -21.23 -5.73 -3.07
C MET A 246 -22.17 -6.30 -4.13
N SER A 247 -22.79 -5.42 -4.92
CA SER A 247 -23.56 -5.86 -6.07
C SER A 247 -22.63 -6.56 -7.09
N GLN A 248 -23.17 -7.06 -8.22
CA GLN A 248 -22.32 -7.56 -9.31
C GLN A 248 -21.34 -6.51 -9.88
N SER A 249 -21.41 -5.25 -9.42
CA SER A 249 -20.50 -4.17 -9.77
C SER A 249 -19.09 -4.30 -9.18
N ALA A 250 -18.86 -5.07 -8.11
CA ALA A 250 -17.54 -5.19 -7.49
C ALA A 250 -17.29 -6.57 -6.84
N THR A 251 -16.03 -6.89 -6.59
CA THR A 251 -15.59 -8.24 -6.15
C THR A 251 -15.24 -8.35 -4.66
N GLY A 252 -15.08 -7.22 -3.96
CA GLY A 252 -14.68 -7.16 -2.57
C GLY A 252 -15.73 -7.64 -1.58
N LYS A 253 -15.28 -7.93 -0.36
CA LYS A 253 -16.16 -8.33 0.75
C LYS A 253 -16.42 -7.13 1.64
N VAL A 254 -17.70 -6.78 1.82
CA VAL A 254 -18.11 -5.75 2.78
C VAL A 254 -17.76 -6.20 4.20
N LEU A 255 -17.05 -5.35 4.93
CA LEU A 255 -16.69 -5.53 6.34
C LEU A 255 -17.67 -4.77 7.24
N HIS A 256 -17.96 -3.52 6.85
CA HIS A 256 -18.82 -2.60 7.57
C HIS A 256 -19.67 -1.81 6.58
N THR A 257 -20.92 -1.54 6.94
CA THR A 257 -21.87 -0.90 6.04
C THR A 257 -22.08 0.58 6.28
N ASP A 258 -21.71 1.10 7.45
CA ASP A 258 -21.95 2.49 7.84
C ASP A 258 -20.67 3.32 7.66
N CYS A 259 -20.72 4.33 6.80
CA CYS A 259 -19.56 5.17 6.52
C CYS A 259 -19.43 6.35 7.50
N ASP A 260 -20.33 6.46 8.47
CA ASP A 260 -20.29 7.51 9.50
C ASP A 260 -19.07 7.36 10.42
N ALA A 261 -18.19 8.36 10.40
CA ALA A 261 -17.01 8.46 11.26
C ALA A 261 -17.20 9.42 12.44
N THR A 262 -18.40 9.96 12.66
CA THR A 262 -18.72 10.77 13.85
C THR A 262 -19.20 9.92 15.03
N GLY A 263 -19.56 8.66 14.76
CA GLY A 263 -19.95 7.67 15.76
C GLY A 263 -18.77 7.06 16.53
N THR A 264 -19.02 5.96 17.23
CA THR A 264 -17.97 5.29 18.02
C THR A 264 -17.06 4.44 17.14
N GLY A 265 -15.76 4.74 17.18
CA GLY A 265 -14.70 3.88 16.63
C GLY A 265 -14.28 4.18 15.20
N ASN A 266 -14.83 5.23 14.57
CA ASN A 266 -14.42 5.74 13.24
C ASN A 266 -14.27 4.63 12.19
N VAL A 267 -15.10 3.59 12.24
CA VAL A 267 -14.85 2.34 11.48
C VAL A 267 -15.01 2.54 9.98
N GLY A 268 -15.92 3.43 9.56
CA GLY A 268 -16.25 3.64 8.15
C GLY A 268 -16.85 2.39 7.50
N CYS A 269 -17.15 2.50 6.20
CA CYS A 269 -17.72 1.39 5.43
C CYS A 269 -16.65 0.68 4.61
N GLY A 270 -15.91 -0.19 5.29
CA GLY A 270 -14.76 -0.91 4.74
C GLY A 270 -15.13 -2.07 3.83
N ILE A 271 -14.32 -2.28 2.80
CA ILE A 271 -14.37 -3.41 1.86
C ILE A 271 -12.99 -4.08 1.87
N ALA A 272 -12.94 -5.37 2.12
CA ALA A 272 -11.73 -6.17 2.01
C ALA A 272 -11.51 -6.66 0.58
N ASP A 273 -10.27 -6.55 0.10
CA ASP A 273 -9.85 -7.18 -1.15
C ASP A 273 -9.92 -8.72 -1.01
N PRO A 274 -10.49 -9.45 -2.00
CA PRO A 274 -10.58 -10.91 -1.92
C PRO A 274 -9.21 -11.60 -2.04
N SER A 275 -8.18 -10.91 -2.53
CA SER A 275 -6.82 -11.42 -2.67
C SER A 275 -6.01 -11.20 -1.39
N THR A 276 -5.37 -12.27 -0.90
CA THR A 276 -4.36 -12.20 0.17
C THR A 276 -2.99 -11.71 -0.32
N ALA A 277 -2.88 -11.31 -1.59
CA ALA A 277 -1.70 -10.70 -2.19
C ALA A 277 -2.01 -9.25 -2.63
N SER A 278 -2.89 -8.58 -1.89
CA SER A 278 -3.28 -7.18 -2.12
C SER A 278 -2.55 -6.20 -1.21
N LEU A 279 -1.90 -6.67 -0.15
CA LEU A 279 -1.12 -5.87 0.78
C LEU A 279 0.17 -6.59 1.22
N GLY A 280 1.12 -5.82 1.73
CA GLY A 280 2.28 -6.32 2.49
C GLY A 280 3.15 -7.31 1.73
N LYS A 281 3.65 -8.33 2.44
CA LYS A 281 4.68 -9.24 1.91
C LYS A 281 4.32 -9.86 0.57
N SER A 282 3.13 -10.45 0.46
CA SER A 282 2.71 -11.15 -0.77
C SER A 282 2.47 -10.20 -1.94
N PHE A 283 2.03 -8.97 -1.70
CA PHE A 283 1.98 -7.93 -2.73
C PHE A 283 3.38 -7.57 -3.23
N ASN A 284 4.31 -7.35 -2.29
CA ASN A 284 5.69 -6.95 -2.60
C ASN A 284 6.47 -8.05 -3.35
N GLU A 285 6.30 -9.32 -2.95
CA GLU A 285 6.95 -10.47 -3.61
C GLU A 285 6.44 -10.71 -5.03
N ASN A 286 5.24 -10.23 -5.37
CA ASN A 286 4.66 -10.28 -6.72
C ASN A 286 5.01 -9.05 -7.58
N GLY A 287 5.97 -8.22 -7.16
CA GLY A 287 6.39 -7.02 -7.91
C GLY A 287 5.41 -5.85 -7.82
N GLY A 288 4.53 -5.88 -6.82
CA GLY A 288 3.52 -4.88 -6.57
C GLY A 288 2.40 -4.86 -7.61
N GLY A 289 1.95 -3.66 -7.98
CA GLY A 289 0.79 -3.51 -8.86
C GLY A 289 0.34 -2.06 -9.01
N VAL A 290 -0.86 -1.91 -9.58
CA VAL A 290 -1.50 -0.62 -9.78
C VAL A 290 -2.82 -0.58 -9.03
N PHE A 291 -3.01 0.47 -8.23
CA PHE A 291 -4.30 0.81 -7.66
C PHE A 291 -4.88 1.98 -8.43
N VAL A 292 -6.18 1.89 -8.73
CA VAL A 292 -6.90 2.97 -9.38
C VAL A 292 -8.14 3.31 -8.58
N MET A 293 -8.30 4.57 -8.21
CA MET A 293 -9.53 5.10 -7.62
C MET A 293 -10.20 6.00 -8.66
N GLU A 294 -11.43 5.65 -9.04
CA GLU A 294 -12.31 6.51 -9.83
C GLU A 294 -13.33 7.16 -8.92
N TRP A 295 -13.43 8.48 -8.96
CA TRP A 295 -14.44 9.25 -8.25
C TRP A 295 -15.29 10.04 -9.24
N LYS A 296 -16.57 9.70 -9.30
CA LYS A 296 -17.59 10.37 -10.09
C LYS A 296 -18.71 10.89 -9.20
N ALA A 297 -19.59 11.71 -9.76
CA ALA A 297 -20.82 12.10 -9.07
C ALA A 297 -21.71 10.88 -8.74
N SER A 298 -21.63 9.81 -9.54
CA SER A 298 -22.42 8.59 -9.34
C SER A 298 -21.83 7.61 -8.32
N GLY A 299 -20.62 7.86 -7.80
CA GLY A 299 -19.98 6.96 -6.86
C GLY A 299 -18.46 6.89 -6.96
N ILE A 300 -17.87 6.07 -6.10
CA ILE A 300 -16.43 5.86 -5.98
C ILE A 300 -16.13 4.38 -6.21
N SER A 301 -15.14 4.09 -7.05
CA SER A 301 -14.70 2.72 -7.35
C SER A 301 -13.19 2.59 -7.15
N VAL A 302 -12.73 1.45 -6.62
CA VAL A 302 -11.31 1.14 -6.50
C VAL A 302 -10.99 -0.18 -7.18
N TRP A 303 -10.01 -0.17 -8.07
CA TRP A 303 -9.42 -1.35 -8.69
C TRP A 303 -8.03 -1.62 -8.13
N ARG A 304 -7.67 -2.90 -8.09
CA ARG A 304 -6.30 -3.36 -7.92
C ARG A 304 -5.95 -4.30 -9.06
N PHE A 305 -4.88 -3.97 -9.76
CA PHE A 305 -4.26 -4.84 -10.76
C PHE A 305 -2.95 -5.38 -10.20
N ALA A 306 -2.75 -6.70 -10.22
CA ALA A 306 -1.43 -7.26 -9.96
C ALA A 306 -0.46 -6.80 -11.06
N ARG A 307 0.84 -6.75 -10.78
CA ARG A 307 1.86 -6.29 -11.74
C ARG A 307 1.73 -6.92 -13.13
N SER A 308 1.40 -8.22 -13.21
CA SER A 308 1.24 -8.97 -14.46
C SER A 308 -0.10 -8.77 -15.18
N GLU A 309 -1.05 -8.05 -14.57
CA GLU A 309 -2.43 -7.91 -15.02
C GLU A 309 -2.80 -6.46 -15.33
N ILE A 310 -1.82 -5.54 -15.30
CA ILE A 310 -2.06 -4.12 -15.57
C ILE A 310 -2.48 -3.96 -17.04
N PRO A 311 -3.63 -3.33 -17.33
CA PRO A 311 -4.04 -3.03 -18.70
C PRO A 311 -3.06 -2.10 -19.43
N ASP A 312 -2.77 -2.38 -20.70
CA ASP A 312 -1.88 -1.57 -21.56
C ASP A 312 -2.20 -0.07 -21.56
N GLN A 313 -3.48 0.28 -21.49
CA GLN A 313 -3.94 1.67 -21.48
C GLN A 313 -3.47 2.45 -20.24
N LEU A 314 -3.34 1.79 -19.07
CA LEU A 314 -2.81 2.42 -17.87
C LEU A 314 -1.30 2.69 -17.99
N PHE A 315 -0.57 1.87 -18.75
CA PHE A 315 0.85 2.10 -19.04
C PHE A 315 1.07 3.29 -19.98
N MET A 316 0.20 3.47 -20.98
CA MET A 316 0.36 4.52 -22.00
C MET A 316 0.00 5.94 -21.55
N GLY A 317 -0.67 6.08 -20.40
CA GLY A 317 -0.67 7.31 -19.58
C GLY A 317 -1.35 8.57 -20.10
N ALA A 318 -1.99 8.55 -21.28
CA ALA A 318 -2.59 9.77 -21.85
C ALA A 318 -4.11 9.88 -21.62
N ASN A 319 -4.85 8.77 -21.66
CA ASN A 319 -6.30 8.78 -21.57
C ASN A 319 -6.85 7.44 -21.07
N PRO A 320 -6.78 7.16 -19.76
CA PRO A 320 -7.32 5.92 -19.20
C PRO A 320 -8.84 5.89 -19.35
N GLN A 321 -9.39 4.72 -19.71
CA GLN A 321 -10.83 4.52 -19.90
C GLN A 321 -11.32 3.36 -19.03
N PRO A 322 -11.66 3.61 -17.75
CA PRO A 322 -12.11 2.57 -16.81
C PRO A 322 -13.30 1.74 -17.33
N SER A 323 -14.21 2.38 -18.08
CA SER A 323 -15.38 1.73 -18.70
C SER A 323 -15.03 0.65 -19.74
N SER A 324 -13.79 0.64 -20.24
CA SER A 324 -13.30 -0.37 -21.18
C SER A 324 -12.64 -1.57 -20.51
N TRP A 325 -12.41 -1.52 -19.19
CA TRP A 325 -11.78 -2.61 -18.47
C TRP A 325 -12.76 -3.77 -18.28
N THR A 326 -12.29 -4.98 -18.59
CA THR A 326 -13.05 -6.22 -18.34
C THR A 326 -12.94 -6.67 -16.88
N THR A 327 -11.95 -6.16 -16.14
CA THR A 327 -11.77 -6.42 -14.72
C THR A 327 -12.72 -5.54 -13.89
N PRO A 328 -13.65 -6.13 -13.13
CA PRO A 328 -14.50 -5.36 -12.23
C PRO A 328 -13.67 -4.72 -11.10
N PRO A 329 -14.12 -3.61 -10.52
CA PRO A 329 -13.46 -3.05 -9.34
C PRO A 329 -13.51 -4.02 -8.16
N VAL A 330 -12.60 -3.79 -7.21
CA VAL A 330 -12.61 -4.47 -5.91
C VAL A 330 -13.65 -3.82 -5.00
N ALA A 331 -13.70 -2.49 -4.97
CA ALA A 331 -14.66 -1.74 -4.18
C ALA A 331 -15.50 -0.79 -5.07
N HIS A 332 -16.76 -0.60 -4.71
CA HIS A 332 -17.68 0.33 -5.36
C HIS A 332 -18.72 0.86 -4.37
N TRP A 333 -18.65 2.14 -4.05
CA TRP A 333 -19.65 2.87 -3.27
C TRP A 333 -20.55 3.65 -4.22
N ASP A 334 -21.79 3.20 -4.36
CA ASP A 334 -22.79 3.81 -5.23
C ASP A 334 -23.44 5.01 -4.54
N GLN A 335 -23.58 6.12 -5.27
CA GLN A 335 -24.27 7.33 -4.79
C GLN A 335 -25.74 7.06 -4.45
N GLU A 336 -26.41 6.09 -5.10
CA GLU A 336 -27.81 5.76 -4.79
C GLU A 336 -27.97 5.09 -3.41
N ASP A 337 -26.94 4.36 -2.96
CA ASP A 337 -26.91 3.73 -1.63
C ASP A 337 -26.35 4.71 -0.58
N CYS A 338 -25.33 5.48 -0.96
CA CYS A 338 -24.74 6.54 -0.15
C CYS A 338 -25.00 7.93 -0.77
N ASN A 339 -26.14 8.52 -0.39
CA ASN A 339 -26.62 9.77 -0.98
C ASN A 339 -25.75 11.01 -0.67
N SER A 340 -24.69 10.88 0.13
CA SER A 340 -23.80 11.98 0.50
C SER A 340 -22.43 11.94 -0.19
N LEU A 341 -22.13 11.02 -1.14
CA LEU A 341 -20.81 11.05 -1.81
C LEU A 341 -20.63 12.29 -2.70
N SER A 342 -21.68 12.74 -3.37
CA SER A 342 -21.62 13.92 -4.24
C SER A 342 -21.48 15.23 -3.47
N ASP A 343 -22.18 15.35 -2.34
CA ASP A 343 -22.37 16.62 -1.63
C ASP A 343 -21.61 16.69 -0.29
N GLY A 344 -21.33 15.53 0.31
CA GLY A 344 -20.67 15.40 1.61
C GLY A 344 -19.15 15.24 1.56
N PHE A 345 -18.57 15.13 0.36
CA PHE A 345 -17.12 15.06 0.17
C PHE A 345 -16.63 16.33 -0.53
N SER A 346 -15.63 17.00 0.05
CA SER A 346 -15.06 18.24 -0.48
C SER A 346 -14.01 17.95 -1.57
N GLN A 347 -13.21 18.94 -1.95
CA GLN A 347 -11.97 18.59 -2.66
C GLN A 347 -11.04 17.87 -1.68
N HIS A 348 -10.35 16.84 -2.16
CA HIS A 348 -9.41 16.05 -1.40
C HIS A 348 -7.97 16.33 -1.80
N LYS A 349 -7.06 16.14 -0.86
CA LYS A 349 -5.64 15.93 -1.11
C LYS A 349 -5.32 14.43 -1.05
N ILE A 350 -4.32 14.00 -1.81
CA ILE A 350 -3.77 12.64 -1.77
C ILE A 350 -2.75 12.57 -0.64
N ILE A 351 -2.78 11.50 0.14
CA ILE A 351 -1.91 11.28 1.30
C ILE A 351 -1.13 9.97 1.14
N PHE A 352 0.14 10.01 1.49
CA PHE A 352 0.90 8.81 1.88
C PHE A 352 1.32 8.96 3.32
N ASP A 353 1.23 7.89 4.09
CA ASP A 353 1.92 7.83 5.37
C ASP A 353 2.25 6.41 5.82
N ILE A 354 3.00 6.35 6.90
CA ILE A 354 3.18 5.15 7.73
C ILE A 354 3.15 5.59 9.19
N THR A 355 2.00 5.50 9.86
CA THR A 355 1.95 5.59 11.33
C THR A 355 2.33 4.25 11.97
N LEU A 356 2.51 4.24 13.29
CA LEU A 356 2.82 3.06 14.08
C LEU A 356 1.91 2.95 15.30
N CYS A 357 1.45 1.75 15.61
CA CYS A 357 0.52 1.50 16.71
C CYS A 357 -0.78 2.30 16.54
N GLY A 358 -1.02 3.27 17.43
CA GLY A 358 -2.20 4.14 17.37
C GLY A 358 -3.51 3.39 17.58
N ASP A 359 -4.57 4.06 17.20
CA ASP A 359 -5.96 3.66 17.45
C ASP A 359 -6.31 2.30 16.84
N TRP A 360 -5.68 1.92 15.72
CA TRP A 360 -5.94 0.65 15.04
C TRP A 360 -4.83 -0.39 15.21
N ALA A 361 -3.63 -0.17 14.66
CA ALA A 361 -2.57 -1.19 14.69
C ALA A 361 -2.10 -1.53 16.11
N GLY A 362 -2.22 -0.59 17.04
CA GLY A 362 -1.84 -0.73 18.45
C GLY A 362 -2.90 -1.37 19.33
N ALA A 363 -4.15 -1.51 18.86
CA ALA A 363 -5.23 -2.13 19.62
C ALA A 363 -4.86 -3.59 19.96
N PRO A 364 -4.94 -4.04 21.23
CA PRO A 364 -4.42 -5.36 21.64
C PRO A 364 -4.97 -6.54 20.84
N ASP A 365 -6.26 -6.51 20.48
CA ASP A 365 -6.93 -7.57 19.71
C ASP A 365 -6.53 -7.58 18.22
N VAL A 366 -6.05 -6.45 17.70
CA VAL A 366 -5.57 -6.29 16.33
C VAL A 366 -4.08 -6.62 16.26
N PHE A 367 -3.28 -6.10 17.21
CA PHE A 367 -1.85 -6.32 17.27
C PHE A 367 -1.52 -7.80 17.50
N ASN A 368 -2.17 -8.45 18.46
CA ASN A 368 -1.94 -9.85 18.79
C ASN A 368 -2.78 -10.81 17.94
N ALA A 369 -3.48 -10.30 16.92
CA ALA A 369 -4.29 -11.12 16.03
C ALA A 369 -3.45 -12.24 15.42
N ASN A 370 -3.96 -13.47 15.50
CA ASN A 370 -3.33 -14.68 14.96
C ASN A 370 -1.93 -15.01 15.54
N GLY A 371 -1.47 -14.32 16.59
CA GLY A 371 -0.20 -14.57 17.26
C GLY A 371 1.06 -14.28 16.42
N ILE A 372 0.94 -13.57 15.30
CA ILE A 372 2.08 -13.25 14.43
C ILE A 372 2.97 -12.18 15.07
N CYS A 373 2.36 -11.13 15.60
CA CYS A 373 3.04 -10.14 16.44
C CYS A 373 2.83 -10.52 17.90
N SER A 374 3.87 -10.35 18.71
CA SER A 374 3.87 -10.73 20.13
C SER A 374 4.34 -9.57 21.00
N GLY A 375 3.88 -9.55 22.26
CA GLY A 375 4.14 -8.47 23.19
C GLY A 375 3.15 -7.32 23.06
N SER A 376 3.56 -6.10 23.43
CA SER A 376 2.79 -4.89 23.17
C SER A 376 3.34 -4.15 21.95
N CYS A 377 2.46 -3.46 21.22
CA CYS A 377 2.89 -2.62 20.09
C CYS A 377 4.00 -1.63 20.49
N SER A 378 3.83 -0.94 21.62
CA SER A 378 4.82 -0.04 22.20
C SER A 378 6.16 -0.68 22.53
N SER A 379 6.19 -1.99 22.82
CA SER A 379 7.45 -2.71 23.07
C SER A 379 8.19 -3.04 21.77
N VAL A 380 7.44 -3.36 20.71
CA VAL A 380 7.98 -3.80 19.41
C VAL A 380 8.56 -2.63 18.62
N ILE A 381 7.95 -1.44 18.71
CA ILE A 381 8.47 -0.26 17.99
C ILE A 381 9.91 0.11 18.38
N LYS A 382 10.40 -0.33 19.55
CA LYS A 382 11.74 0.02 20.05
C LYS A 382 12.86 -0.61 19.23
N ASP A 383 12.59 -1.76 18.62
CA ASP A 383 13.55 -2.45 17.78
C ASP A 383 13.45 -1.97 16.32
N PRO A 384 14.48 -1.28 15.79
CA PRO A 384 14.48 -0.79 14.41
C PRO A 384 14.41 -1.91 13.36
N SER A 385 14.87 -3.11 13.68
CA SER A 385 14.95 -4.22 12.72
C SER A 385 13.57 -4.71 12.25
N VAL A 386 12.52 -4.44 13.02
CA VAL A 386 11.12 -4.72 12.68
C VAL A 386 10.67 -3.94 11.45
N PHE A 387 11.26 -2.77 11.20
CA PHE A 387 10.84 -1.82 10.16
C PHE A 387 11.64 -1.93 8.86
N LYS A 388 12.35 -3.05 8.64
CA LYS A 388 13.13 -3.28 7.40
C LYS A 388 12.26 -3.25 6.13
N ASP A 389 11.00 -3.70 6.24
CA ASP A 389 10.03 -3.77 5.16
C ASP A 389 8.92 -2.69 5.29
N ALA A 390 9.08 -1.76 6.24
CA ALA A 390 8.14 -0.67 6.48
C ALA A 390 8.49 0.54 5.58
N TYR A 391 8.37 0.35 4.27
CA TYR A 391 8.56 1.41 3.29
C TYR A 391 7.68 1.25 2.05
N TRP A 392 7.24 2.39 1.55
CA TRP A 392 6.66 2.52 0.23
C TRP A 392 7.79 2.54 -0.79
N GLU A 393 7.61 1.83 -1.91
CA GLU A 393 8.37 2.06 -3.13
C GLU A 393 7.38 2.35 -4.26
N VAL A 394 7.40 3.59 -4.76
CA VAL A 394 6.39 4.10 -5.67
C VAL A 394 7.04 4.43 -7.01
N ALA A 395 6.43 3.93 -8.08
CA ALA A 395 6.82 4.30 -9.42
C ALA A 395 6.20 5.64 -9.83
N SER A 396 4.88 5.79 -9.69
CA SER A 396 4.22 7.06 -9.98
C SER A 396 2.87 7.22 -9.30
N VAL A 397 2.45 8.47 -9.12
CA VAL A 397 1.05 8.86 -8.88
C VAL A 397 0.61 9.76 -10.02
N LYS A 398 -0.55 9.48 -10.60
CA LYS A 398 -1.16 10.30 -11.65
C LYS A 398 -2.61 10.59 -11.29
N LEU A 399 -3.06 11.80 -11.59
CA LEU A 399 -4.46 12.18 -11.47
C LEU A 399 -4.95 12.67 -12.83
N TYR A 400 -6.10 12.15 -13.23
CA TYR A 400 -6.80 12.54 -14.45
C TYR A 400 -8.19 13.12 -14.10
N GLN A 401 -8.66 14.10 -14.87
CA GLN A 401 -9.98 14.72 -14.69
C GLN A 401 -10.69 14.98 -16.01
#